data_AF-A0A816LMV8-F1
#
_entry.id   AF-A0A816LMV8-F1
#
_cell.length_a   1.000
_cell.length_b   1.000
_cell.length_c   1.000
_cell.angle_alpha   90.00
_cell.angle_beta   90.00
_cell.angle_gamma   90.00
#
_symmetry.space_group_name_H-M   'P 1'
#
loop_
_entity.id
_entity.type
_entity.pdbx_description
1 polymer ?
#
loop_
_entity_poly.entity_id
_entity_poly.type
_entity_poly.pdbx_seq_one_letter_code
_entity_poly.pdbx_strand_id
1 'polypeptide(L)'
;MIEEDDTLTTFIKLIGSKEEIVQVNSIDLLLGMCFKDKQKREVFVRQGGIQELVSVLSDPNLLSSSKSKETALRAIDNLCFGLLGCLNALMSCKFLDPLLYLLRNGRSPFKNKP
;
A
#
# COMPACT_ATOMS: atom_id res chain seq x y z
N MET A 1 6.02 14.73 23.73
CA MET A 1 5.19 14.87 22.52
C MET A 1 5.82 13.98 21.47
N ILE A 2 5.12 12.96 21.00
CA ILE A 2 5.52 12.26 19.77
C ILE A 2 5.07 13.20 18.65
N GLU A 3 6.00 13.69 17.84
CA GLU A 3 5.65 14.54 16.70
C GLU A 3 4.84 13.71 15.68
N GLU A 4 3.84 14.31 15.01
CA GLU A 4 2.95 13.56 14.09
C GLU A 4 3.74 12.81 12.99
N ASP A 5 4.93 13.32 12.61
CA ASP A 5 5.83 12.71 11.62
C ASP A 5 6.41 11.35 12.07
N ASP A 6 6.59 11.15 13.37
CA ASP A 6 7.08 9.88 13.94
C ASP A 6 6.01 8.79 13.88
N THR A 7 4.74 9.18 14.04
CA THR A 7 3.61 8.24 13.98
C THR A 7 3.46 7.70 12.57
N LEU A 8 3.51 8.58 11.55
CA LEU A 8 3.42 8.17 10.14
C LEU A 8 4.57 7.25 9.75
N THR A 9 5.79 7.62 10.13
CA THR A 9 7.00 6.81 9.90
C THR A 9 6.88 5.41 10.52
N THR A 10 6.34 5.34 11.73
CA THR A 10 6.13 4.07 12.44
C THR A 10 5.18 3.17 11.66
N PHE A 11 4.03 3.68 11.23
CA PHE A 11 3.09 2.87 10.47
C PHE A 11 3.61 2.47 9.10
N ILE A 12 4.38 3.33 8.41
CA ILE A 12 5.03 2.97 7.14
C ILE A 12 5.93 1.74 7.33
N LYS A 13 6.74 1.71 8.38
CA LYS A 13 7.59 0.55 8.69
C LYS A 13 6.77 -0.70 9.00
N LEU A 14 5.62 -0.55 9.66
CA LEU A 14 4.74 -1.66 10.01
C LEU A 14 4.00 -2.26 8.80
N ILE A 15 3.92 -1.55 7.66
CA ILE A 15 3.47 -2.14 6.39
C ILE A 15 4.35 -3.34 6.03
N GLY A 16 5.67 -3.26 6.26
CA GLY A 16 6.62 -4.35 6.01
C GLY A 16 6.62 -5.47 7.07
N SER A 17 5.63 -5.50 7.98
CA SER A 17 5.55 -6.55 9.00
C SER A 17 5.29 -7.93 8.40
N LYS A 18 5.89 -8.95 9.00
CA LYS A 18 5.62 -10.37 8.68
C LYS A 18 4.29 -10.84 9.25
N GLU A 19 3.76 -10.13 10.25
CA GLU A 19 2.45 -10.44 10.84
C GLU A 19 1.35 -9.76 10.04
N GLU A 20 0.50 -10.57 9.39
CA GLU A 20 -0.57 -10.10 8.51
C GLU A 20 -1.51 -9.10 9.21
N ILE A 21 -1.89 -9.38 10.46
CA ILE A 21 -2.80 -8.51 11.23
C ILE A 21 -2.15 -7.14 11.45
N VAL A 22 -0.85 -7.10 11.75
CA VAL A 22 -0.10 -5.85 11.95
C VAL A 22 0.00 -5.09 10.63
N GLN A 23 0.32 -5.78 9.53
CA GLN A 23 0.39 -5.19 8.20
C GLN A 23 -0.96 -4.57 7.78
N VAL A 24 -2.05 -5.32 7.85
CA VAL A 24 -3.39 -4.86 7.46
C VAL A 24 -3.85 -3.68 8.32
N ASN A 25 -3.75 -3.81 9.65
CA ASN A 25 -4.19 -2.75 10.56
C ASN A 25 -3.36 -1.47 10.38
N SER A 26 -2.06 -1.60 10.11
CA SER A 26 -1.20 -0.44 9.87
C SER A 26 -1.58 0.30 8.60
N ILE A 27 -1.88 -0.43 7.52
CA ILE A 27 -2.36 0.18 6.27
C ILE A 27 -3.72 0.86 6.45
N ASP A 28 -4.65 0.24 7.18
CA ASP A 28 -5.97 0.82 7.45
C ASP A 28 -5.88 2.09 8.32
N LEU A 29 -5.02 2.10 9.33
CA LEU A 29 -4.78 3.29 10.16
C LEU A 29 -4.10 4.40 9.35
N LEU A 30 -3.13 4.07 8.48
CA LEU A 30 -2.51 5.01 7.55
C LEU A 30 -3.53 5.66 6.62
N LEU A 31 -4.45 4.87 6.07
CA LEU A 31 -5.55 5.37 5.27
C LEU A 31 -6.39 6.38 6.05
N GLY A 32 -6.79 6.04 7.28
CA GLY A 32 -7.58 6.93 8.13
C GLY A 32 -6.89 8.27 8.39
N MET A 33 -5.57 8.26 8.59
CA MET A 33 -4.78 9.47 8.84
C MET A 33 -4.56 10.31 7.57
N CYS A 34 -4.31 9.67 6.43
CA CYS A 34 -3.87 10.36 5.21
C CYS A 34 -5.01 10.72 4.26
N PHE A 35 -6.14 10.01 4.27
CA PHE A 35 -7.18 10.13 3.25
C PHE A 35 -7.68 11.57 3.04
N LYS A 36 -7.88 12.33 4.12
CA LYS A 36 -8.37 13.72 4.07
C LYS A 36 -7.29 14.78 4.23
N ASP A 37 -6.05 14.38 4.51
CA ASP A 37 -4.96 15.28 4.83
C ASP A 37 -3.91 15.26 3.71
N LYS A 38 -3.88 16.34 2.91
CA LYS A 38 -2.93 16.48 1.80
C LYS A 38 -1.48 16.55 2.29
N GLN A 39 -1.22 17.21 3.41
CA GLN A 39 0.13 17.33 3.96
C GLN A 39 0.63 15.96 4.41
N LYS A 40 -0.18 15.21 5.16
CA LYS A 40 0.17 13.83 5.55
C LYS A 40 0.38 12.91 4.35
N ARG A 41 -0.37 13.07 3.25
CA ARG A 41 -0.10 12.33 2.00
C ARG A 41 1.24 12.70 1.36
N GLU A 42 1.59 13.97 1.33
CA GLU A 42 2.90 14.41 0.81
C GLU A 42 4.05 13.86 1.66
N VAL A 43 3.92 13.89 3.00
CA VAL A 43 4.87 13.25 3.91
C VAL A 43 4.95 11.75 3.68
N PHE A 44 3.82 11.07 3.58
CA PHE A 44 3.74 9.62 3.35
C PHE A 44 4.51 9.21 2.08
N VAL A 45 4.33 9.95 0.99
CA VAL A 45 5.06 9.72 -0.27
C VAL A 45 6.56 9.98 -0.07
N ARG A 46 6.93 11.10 0.57
CA ARG A 46 8.32 11.48 0.83
C ARG A 46 9.06 10.46 1.70
N GLN A 47 8.36 9.84 2.66
CA GLN A 47 8.91 8.82 3.56
C GLN A 47 8.94 7.40 2.94
N GLY A 48 8.60 7.26 1.65
CA GLY A 48 8.68 5.97 0.96
C GLY A 48 7.48 5.05 1.19
N GLY A 49 6.37 5.56 1.73
CA GLY A 49 5.18 4.75 2.00
C GLY A 49 4.59 4.06 0.75
N ILE A 50 4.74 4.67 -0.43
CA ILE A 50 4.34 4.06 -1.70
C ILE A 50 5.17 2.80 -2.00
N GLN A 51 6.47 2.84 -1.75
CA GLN A 51 7.35 1.69 -1.96
C GLN A 51 6.95 0.53 -1.04
N GLU A 52 6.63 0.83 0.23
CA GLU A 52 6.16 -0.19 1.17
C GLU A 52 4.79 -0.76 0.77
N LEU A 53 3.85 0.04 0.28
CA LEU A 53 2.59 -0.51 -0.24
C LEU A 53 2.79 -1.43 -1.44
N VAL A 54 3.74 -1.10 -2.33
CA VAL A 54 4.06 -1.94 -3.49
C VAL A 54 4.81 -3.21 -3.09
N SER A 55 5.62 -3.18 -2.02
CA SER A 55 6.32 -4.37 -1.50
C SER A 55 5.33 -5.44 -1.02
N VAL A 56 4.22 -5.06 -0.37
CA VAL A 56 3.12 -5.98 0.02
C VAL A 56 2.56 -6.78 -1.16
N LEU A 57 2.57 -6.21 -2.37
CA LEU A 57 2.03 -6.87 -3.56
C LEU A 57 3.01 -7.85 -4.20
N SER A 58 4.30 -7.56 -4.09
CA SER A 58 5.35 -8.11 -4.96
C SER A 58 6.45 -8.87 -4.24
N ASP A 59 6.71 -8.59 -2.96
CA ASP A 59 7.81 -9.18 -2.22
C ASP A 59 7.51 -10.65 -1.87
N PRO A 60 8.30 -11.61 -2.38
CA PRO A 60 8.13 -13.02 -2.06
C PRO A 60 8.47 -13.36 -0.60
N ASN A 61 9.18 -12.49 0.12
CA ASN A 61 9.56 -12.69 1.52
C ASN A 61 8.47 -12.24 2.50
N LEU A 62 7.54 -11.40 2.03
CA LEU A 62 6.36 -11.00 2.77
C LEU A 62 5.29 -12.08 2.58
N LEU A 63 4.82 -12.68 3.69
CA LEU A 63 3.69 -13.61 3.71
C LEU A 63 2.36 -12.87 3.54
N SER A 64 2.26 -12.00 2.53
CA SER A 64 1.10 -11.15 2.31
C SER A 64 -0.04 -11.96 1.70
N SER A 65 -1.11 -12.09 2.49
CA SER A 65 -2.34 -12.76 2.07
C SER A 65 -3.07 -11.97 0.97
N SER A 66 -4.11 -12.59 0.39
CA SER A 66 -5.05 -11.87 -0.47
C SER A 66 -5.65 -10.64 0.22
N LYS A 67 -5.91 -10.71 1.53
CA LYS A 67 -6.49 -9.59 2.27
C LYS A 67 -5.50 -8.43 2.41
N SER A 68 -4.25 -8.72 2.70
CA SER A 68 -3.19 -7.70 2.78
C SER A 68 -2.99 -6.99 1.44
N LYS A 69 -2.99 -7.76 0.34
CA LYS A 69 -2.84 -7.21 -1.01
C LYS A 69 -4.03 -6.35 -1.43
N GLU A 70 -5.26 -6.78 -1.13
CA GLU A 70 -6.47 -5.98 -1.33
C GLU A 70 -6.40 -4.67 -0.54
N THR A 71 -6.01 -4.73 0.73
CA THR A 71 -5.89 -3.55 1.59
C THR A 71 -4.81 -2.59 1.07
N ALA A 72 -3.66 -3.11 0.63
CA ALA A 72 -2.61 -2.29 0.02
C ALA A 72 -3.05 -1.63 -1.29
N LEU A 73 -3.75 -2.36 -2.18
CA LEU A 73 -4.30 -1.80 -3.42
C LEU A 73 -5.33 -0.71 -3.15
N ARG A 74 -6.24 -0.94 -2.18
CA ARG A 74 -7.18 0.09 -1.72
C ARG A 74 -6.44 1.31 -1.20
N ALA A 75 -5.35 1.12 -0.46
CA ALA A 75 -4.57 2.25 0.04
C ALA A 75 -3.90 3.04 -1.09
N ILE A 76 -3.32 2.35 -2.07
CA ILE A 76 -2.75 2.98 -3.27
C ILE A 76 -3.81 3.80 -4.00
N ASP A 77 -4.99 3.22 -4.26
CA ASP A 77 -6.08 3.91 -4.95
C ASP A 77 -6.51 5.20 -4.22
N ASN A 78 -6.75 5.10 -2.90
CA ASN A 78 -7.23 6.22 -2.10
C ASN A 78 -6.18 7.33 -1.87
N LEU A 79 -4.91 6.96 -1.73
CA LEU A 79 -3.83 7.91 -1.43
C LEU A 79 -3.23 8.54 -2.69
N CYS A 80 -3.28 7.85 -3.82
CA CYS A 80 -2.65 8.31 -5.06
C CYS A 80 -3.60 9.14 -5.95
N PHE A 81 -4.92 9.05 -5.73
CA PHE A 81 -5.90 9.81 -6.51
C PHE A 81 -5.66 11.32 -6.40
N GLY A 82 -5.37 11.97 -7.54
CA GLY A 82 -5.20 13.42 -7.63
C GLY A 82 -3.83 13.97 -7.21
N LEU A 83 -2.82 13.12 -6.94
CA LEU A 83 -1.47 13.54 -6.56
C LEU A 83 -0.41 13.06 -7.56
N LEU A 84 0.18 14.00 -8.31
CA LEU A 84 1.23 13.71 -9.30
C LEU A 84 2.47 13.06 -8.65
N GLY A 85 2.82 13.48 -7.43
CA GLY A 85 3.93 12.90 -6.66
C GLY A 85 3.72 11.41 -6.37
N CYS A 86 2.48 11.00 -6.06
CA CYS A 86 2.15 9.60 -5.86
C CYS A 86 2.29 8.78 -7.14
N LEU A 87 1.82 9.30 -8.28
CA LEU A 87 1.93 8.62 -9.58
C LEU A 87 3.39 8.40 -9.98
N ASN A 88 4.23 9.42 -9.83
CA ASN A 88 5.67 9.29 -10.10
C ASN A 88 6.32 8.23 -9.21
N ALA A 89 5.96 8.20 -7.92
CA ALA A 89 6.44 7.19 -6.98
C ALA A 89 5.99 5.77 -7.37
N LEU A 90 4.72 5.58 -7.75
CA LEU A 90 4.19 4.29 -8.21
C LEU A 90 4.95 3.77 -9.45
N MET A 91 5.19 4.64 -10.42
CA MET A 91 5.95 4.30 -11.63
C MET A 91 7.40 3.93 -11.29
N SER A 92 8.02 4.66 -10.36
CA SER A 92 9.39 4.39 -9.89
C SER A 92 9.49 3.05 -9.15
N CYS A 93 8.42 2.64 -8.46
CA CYS A 93 8.33 1.36 -7.75
C CYS A 93 7.91 0.20 -8.66
N LYS A 94 7.79 0.38 -9.98
CA LYS A 94 7.34 -0.64 -10.94
C LYS A 94 6.00 -1.28 -10.58
N PHE A 95 5.09 -0.51 -9.99
CA PHE A 95 3.78 -0.98 -9.51
C PHE A 95 2.94 -1.73 -10.56
N LEU A 96 3.12 -1.41 -11.85
CA LEU A 96 2.37 -2.05 -12.94
C LEU A 96 2.62 -3.56 -13.04
N ASP A 97 3.84 -4.02 -12.74
CA ASP A 97 4.20 -5.44 -12.81
C ASP A 97 3.40 -6.30 -11.82
N PRO A 98 3.39 -6.01 -10.49
CA PRO A 98 2.56 -6.74 -9.55
C PRO A 98 1.07 -6.52 -9.78
N LEU A 99 0.63 -5.35 -10.26
CA LEU A 99 -0.77 -5.13 -10.61
C LEU A 99 -1.23 -6.06 -11.73
N LEU A 100 -0.48 -6.14 -12.83
CA LEU A 100 -0.78 -7.04 -13.95
C LEU A 100 -0.74 -8.51 -13.53
N TYR A 101 0.22 -8.88 -12.68
CA TYR A 101 0.28 -10.22 -12.11
C TYR A 101 -0.99 -10.54 -11.30
N LEU A 102 -1.45 -9.62 -10.46
CA LEU A 102 -2.67 -9.78 -9.68
C LEU A 102 -3.93 -9.83 -10.55
N LEU A 103 -4.00 -9.04 -11.62
CA LEU A 103 -5.12 -9.10 -12.58
C LEU A 103 -5.14 -10.44 -13.33
N ARG A 104 -3.97 -10.95 -13.73
CA ARG A 104 -3.85 -12.23 -14.44
C ARG A 104 -4.16 -13.42 -13.54
N ASN A 105 -3.75 -13.38 -12.28
CA ASN A 105 -3.84 -14.51 -11.34
C ASN A 105 -4.97 -14.38 -10.33
N GLY A 106 -5.61 -13.21 -10.26
CA GLY A 106 -6.76 -12.96 -9.42
C GLY A 106 -7.86 -13.98 -9.68
N ARG A 107 -8.52 -14.40 -8.60
CA ARG A 107 -9.76 -15.17 -8.66
C ARG A 107 -10.84 -14.26 -9.23
N SER A 108 -10.93 -14.20 -10.55
CA SER A 108 -12.13 -13.73 -11.21
C SER A 108 -13.25 -14.72 -10.92
N PRO A 109 -14.43 -14.30 -10.44
CA PRO A 109 -15.61 -15.17 -10.40
C PRO A 109 -16.03 -15.63 -11.80
N PHE A 110 -15.49 -15.02 -12.87
CA PHE A 110 -15.74 -15.36 -14.27
C PHE A 110 -14.65 -16.22 -14.91
N LYS A 111 -13.67 -16.73 -14.14
CA LYS A 111 -12.83 -17.82 -14.62
C LYS A 111 -13.65 -19.11 -14.55
N ASN A 112 -14.38 -19.36 -15.64
CA ASN A 112 -15.11 -20.59 -15.91
C ASN A 112 -14.28 -21.81 -15.47
N LYS A 113 -14.90 -22.64 -14.63
CA LYS A 113 -14.52 -24.04 -14.48
C LYS A 113 -14.65 -24.74 -15.85
N PRO A 114 -13.81 -25.74 -16.14
CA PRO A 114 -13.95 -26.59 -17.33
C PRO A 114 -15.30 -27.30 -17.35
#